data_AF-A0A2V9Y1M7-F1
#
_entry.id   AF-A0A2V9Y1M7-F1
#
_cell.length_a   1.000
_cell.length_b   1.000
_cell.length_c   1.000
_cell.angle_alpha   90.00
_cell.angle_beta   90.00
_cell.angle_gamma   90.00
#
_symmetry.space_group_name_H-M   'P 1'
#
loop_
_entity.id
_entity.type
_entity.pdbx_description
1 polymer ?
#
loop_
_entity_poly.entity_id
_entity_poly.type
_entity_poly.pdbx_seq_one_letter_code
_entity_poly.pdbx_strand_id
1 'polypeptide(L)' 'ARRFRYEAPAGNIGINIGVAAPMAYFPFSGWKNSFFGDLHGQGRDAIEFYTDKKVVVERWAREHSRKF' A
#
# COMPACT_ATOMS: atom_id res chain seq x y z
N ALA A 1 6.20 21.54 14.15
CA ALA A 1 6.21 20.57 13.04
C ALA A 1 6.06 19.11 13.48
N ARG A 2 6.95 18.58 14.34
CA ARG A 2 6.95 17.16 14.74
C ARG A 2 5.62 16.68 15.33
N ARG A 3 5.09 17.37 16.34
CA ARG A 3 3.81 17.01 16.97
C ARG A 3 2.67 16.91 15.94
N PHE A 4 2.52 17.95 15.14
CA PHE A 4 1.49 18.01 14.10
C PHE A 4 1.57 16.85 13.08
N ARG A 5 2.77 16.53 12.56
CA ARG A 5 2.89 15.43 11.59
C ARG A 5 2.60 14.03 12.13
N TYR A 6 2.55 13.85 13.46
CA TYR A 6 2.22 12.56 14.08
C TYR A 6 0.79 12.50 14.61
N GLU A 7 0.24 13.63 15.09
CA GLU A 7 -1.05 13.66 15.77
C GLU A 7 -2.21 14.11 14.87
N ALA A 8 -1.93 14.80 13.76
CA ALA A 8 -2.97 15.27 12.86
C ALA A 8 -3.70 14.10 12.20
N PRO A 9 -5.05 14.01 12.30
CA PRO A 9 -5.80 12.91 11.75
C PRO A 9 -6.15 13.16 10.27
N ALA A 10 -5.13 13.18 9.41
CA ALA A 10 -5.22 13.37 7.96
C ALA A 10 -4.21 12.47 7.22
N GLY A 11 -4.56 12.05 6.00
CA GLY A 11 -3.71 11.16 5.20
C GLY A 11 -2.43 11.83 4.67
N ASN A 12 -2.56 13.03 4.09
CA ASN A 12 -1.41 13.78 3.58
C ASN A 12 -1.10 14.99 4.48
N ILE A 13 0.15 15.10 4.94
CA ILE A 13 0.63 16.18 5.80
C ILE A 13 1.71 17.00 5.08
N GLY A 14 1.47 18.31 4.95
CA GLY A 14 2.46 19.27 4.47
C GLY A 14 2.94 20.20 5.58
N ILE A 15 4.25 20.49 5.62
CA ILE A 15 4.85 21.47 6.53
C ILE A 15 5.53 22.55 5.68
N ASN A 16 5.15 23.82 5.85
CA ASN A 16 5.67 24.96 5.10
C ASN A 16 5.46 24.87 3.57
N ILE A 17 4.36 24.27 3.13
CA ILE A 17 3.95 24.13 1.72
C ILE A 17 2.47 24.45 1.55
N GLY A 18 2.07 24.94 0.37
CA GLY A 18 0.67 25.31 0.09
C GLY A 18 -0.25 24.13 -0.23
N VAL A 19 0.29 23.06 -0.84
CA VAL A 19 -0.48 21.86 -1.20
C VAL A 19 0.31 20.62 -0.81
N ALA A 20 -0.29 19.76 0.02
CA ALA A 20 0.31 18.49 0.46
C ALA A 20 -0.01 17.36 -0.53
N ALA A 21 0.39 17.52 -1.80
CA ALA A 21 0.25 16.50 -2.82
C ALA A 21 1.53 15.65 -2.90
N PRO A 22 1.45 14.33 -2.65
CA PRO A 22 2.60 13.44 -2.81
C PRO A 22 3.03 13.31 -4.28
N MET A 23 4.31 13.01 -4.50
CA MET A 23 4.81 12.57 -5.79
C MET A 23 4.16 11.23 -6.20
N ALA A 24 4.05 10.95 -7.50
CA ALA A 24 3.29 9.83 -8.06
C ALA A 24 3.67 8.42 -7.54
N TYR A 25 4.88 8.26 -6.99
CA TYR A 25 5.34 6.99 -6.43
C TYR A 25 4.96 6.78 -4.95
N PHE A 26 4.41 7.79 -4.27
CA PHE A 26 3.82 7.65 -2.94
C PHE A 26 2.29 7.50 -3.04
N PRO A 27 1.65 6.79 -2.11
CA PRO A 27 0.20 6.75 -2.03
C PRO A 27 -0.41 8.14 -1.78
N PHE A 28 -1.51 8.47 -2.48
CA PHE A 28 -2.30 9.67 -2.21
C PHE A 28 -3.30 9.37 -1.11
N SER A 29 -2.95 9.71 0.12
CA SER A 29 -3.69 9.24 1.28
C SER A 29 -4.89 10.12 1.64
N GLY A 30 -5.97 9.50 2.12
CA GLY A 30 -7.13 10.16 2.70
C GLY A 30 -7.59 9.42 3.96
N TRP A 31 -8.02 10.16 4.99
CA TRP A 31 -8.48 9.61 6.28
C TRP A 31 -9.89 10.12 6.62
N LYS A 32 -10.60 9.39 7.48
CA LYS A 32 -12.01 9.64 7.84
C LYS A 32 -12.88 9.55 6.58
N ASN A 33 -13.78 10.51 6.36
CA ASN A 33 -14.69 10.52 5.22
C ASN A 33 -14.04 11.07 3.94
N SER A 34 -12.71 11.24 3.89
CA SER A 34 -12.02 11.74 2.70
C SER A 34 -11.57 10.62 1.74
N PHE A 35 -11.71 9.36 2.14
CA PHE A 35 -11.40 8.19 1.31
C PHE A 35 -12.20 6.98 1.79
N PHE A 36 -12.59 6.12 0.85
CA PHE A 36 -13.27 4.85 1.15
C PHE A 36 -12.46 3.72 0.54
N GLY A 37 -12.00 2.80 1.39
CA GLY A 37 -11.13 1.70 1.01
C GLY A 37 -9.87 1.65 1.88
N ASP A 38 -9.01 0.69 1.56
CA ASP A 38 -7.74 0.42 2.21
C ASP A 38 -6.54 0.79 1.31
N LEU A 39 -6.66 0.59 0.00
CA LEU A 39 -5.62 0.89 -1.00
C LEU A 39 -5.87 2.23 -1.70
N HIS A 40 -4.92 3.15 -1.59
CA HIS A 40 -5.02 4.47 -2.21
C HIS A 40 -4.69 4.49 -3.71
N GLY A 41 -5.15 5.53 -4.40
CA GLY A 41 -5.10 5.59 -5.88
C GLY A 41 -3.73 5.87 -6.51
N GLN A 42 -2.63 5.90 -5.78
CA GLN A 42 -1.29 6.22 -6.31
C GLN A 42 -0.20 5.32 -5.71
N GLY A 43 0.99 5.34 -6.32
CA GLY A 43 2.14 4.57 -5.85
C GLY A 43 1.89 3.06 -5.88
N ARG A 44 2.41 2.37 -4.87
CA ARG A 44 2.30 0.91 -4.76
C ARG A 44 0.86 0.44 -4.50
N ASP A 45 0.08 1.20 -3.74
CA ASP A 45 -1.31 0.87 -3.43
C ASP A 45 -2.15 0.72 -4.70
N ALA A 46 -1.91 1.55 -5.72
CA ALA A 46 -2.58 1.43 -7.01
C ALA A 46 -2.24 0.10 -7.71
N ILE A 47 -0.99 -0.34 -7.66
CA ILE A 47 -0.57 -1.62 -8.25
C ILE A 47 -1.26 -2.77 -7.52
N GLU A 48 -1.27 -2.74 -6.19
CA GLU A 48 -1.91 -3.76 -5.35
C GLU A 48 -3.44 -3.76 -5.54
N PHE A 49 -4.06 -2.62 -5.86
CA PHE A 49 -5.49 -2.52 -6.13
C PHE A 49 -5.88 -3.08 -7.50
N TYR A 50 -5.06 -2.83 -8.53
CA TYR A 50 -5.31 -3.28 -9.90
C TYR A 50 -4.76 -4.69 -10.19
N THR A 51 -4.13 -5.36 -9.24
CA THR A 51 -3.55 -6.69 -9.43
C THR A 51 -3.88 -7.64 -8.30
N ASP A 52 -4.07 -8.91 -8.63
CA ASP A 52 -4.26 -9.97 -7.64
C ASP A 52 -2.93 -10.64 -7.27
N LYS A 53 -2.75 -10.91 -5.97
CA LYS A 53 -1.66 -11.77 -5.49
C LYS A 53 -1.97 -13.22 -5.82
N LYS A 54 -1.07 -13.87 -6.56
CA LYS A 54 -1.12 -15.31 -6.83
C LYS A 54 0.04 -16.00 -6.12
N VAL A 55 -0.27 -17.00 -5.30
CA VAL A 55 0.72 -17.88 -4.68
C VAL A 55 0.75 -19.20 -5.44
N VAL A 56 1.93 -19.57 -5.95
CA VAL A 56 2.15 -20.84 -6.66
C VAL A 56 3.15 -21.67 -5.85
N VAL A 57 2.77 -22.90 -5.53
CA VAL A 57 3.63 -23.87 -4.84
C VAL A 57 3.67 -25.12 -5.68
N GLU A 58 4.85 -25.51 -6.15
CA GLU A 58 5.04 -26.69 -7.00
C GLU A 58 6.16 -27.59 -6.45
N ARG A 59 5.97 -28.90 -6.62
CA ARG A 59 6.96 -29.93 -6.32
C ARG A 59 7.03 -30.90 -7.49
N TRP A 60 8.21 -31.01 -8.11
CA TRP A 60 8.48 -31.95 -9.19
C TRP A 60 9.34 -33.10 -8.68
N ALA A 61 8.73 -34.26 -8.44
CA ALA A 61 9.46 -35.48 -8.08
C ALA A 61 9.84 -36.26 -9.34
N ARG A 62 11.12 -36.70 -9.44
CA ARG A 62 11.56 -37.57 -10.54
C ARG A 62 11.20 -39.04 -10.32
N GLU A 63 11.00 -39.46 -9.07
CA GLU A 63 10.65 -40.83 -8.68
C GLU A 63 9.87 -40.80 -7.35
N HIS A 64 8.95 -41.74 -7.15
CA HIS A 64 8.04 -41.80 -6.01
C HIS A 64 8.79 -42.20 -4.72
N SER A 65 9.53 -41.29 -4.08
CA SER A 65 10.18 -41.57 -2.80
C SER A 65 9.22 -41.32 -1.63
N ARG A 66 8.39 -42.32 -1.34
CA ARG A 66 7.96 -42.59 0.04
C ARG A 66 8.34 -44.02 0.38
N LYS A 67 9.50 -44.18 1.04
CA LYS A 67 9.76 -45.34 1.89
C LYS A 67 9.24 -44.97 3.28
N PHE A 68 8.24 -45.70 3.73
CA PHE A 68 7.86 -45.76 5.15
C PHE A 68 8.81 -46.71 5.87
#